data_AF-A0A3C1Z312-F1
#
_entry.id   AF-A0A3C1Z312-F1
#
_cell.length_a   1.000
_cell.length_b   1.000
_cell.length_c   1.000
_cell.angle_alpha   90.00
_cell.angle_beta   90.00
_cell.angle_gamma   90.00
#
_symmetry.space_group_name_H-M   'P 1'
#
loop_
_entity.id
_entity.type
_entity.pdbx_description
1 polymer ?
#
loop_
_entity_poly.entity_id
_entity_poly.type
_entity_poly.pdbx_seq_one_letter_code
_entity_poly.pdbx_strand_id
1 'polypeptide(L)' 'IGFLREAEAGAAVKELCWRHGVSNASYYLWRRKFGGLGGSDAKRLRVLEQENARLKQLLAEALLEQAVTQAVL' A
#
# COMPACT_ATOMS: atom_id res chain seq x y z
N ILE A 1 11.03 5.58 -6.81
CA ILE A 1 10.08 4.70 -7.56
C ILE A 1 9.27 5.47 -8.63
N GLY A 2 9.37 6.81 -8.73
CA GLY A 2 8.65 7.60 -9.76
C GLY A 2 8.90 7.14 -11.21
N PHE A 3 10.14 6.82 -11.57
CA PHE A 3 10.51 6.31 -12.91
C PHE A 3 9.77 5.03 -13.35
N LEU A 4 9.47 4.09 -12.46
CA LEU A 4 8.68 2.90 -12.81
C LEU A 4 7.20 3.27 -13.01
N ARG A 5 6.68 4.22 -12.23
CA ARG A 5 5.31 4.73 -12.38
C ARG A 5 5.10 5.52 -13.66
N GLU A 6 6.10 6.31 -14.10
CA GLU A 6 6.06 6.98 -15.40
C GLU A 6 5.93 5.97 -16.55
N ALA A 7 6.65 4.84 -16.46
CA ALA A 7 6.52 3.76 -17.43
C ALA A 7 5.16 3.06 -17.35
N GLU A 8 4.62 2.82 -16.14
CA GLU A 8 3.27 2.27 -15.93
C GLU A 8 2.17 3.23 -16.45
N ALA A 9 2.42 4.54 -16.44
CA ALA A 9 1.53 5.57 -17.00
C ALA A 9 1.64 5.71 -18.53
N GLY A 10 2.44 4.88 -19.20
CA GLY A 10 2.52 4.81 -20.66
C GLY A 10 3.71 5.53 -21.30
N ALA A 11 4.63 6.09 -20.51
CA ALA A 11 5.84 6.71 -21.07
C ALA A 11 6.76 5.67 -21.74
N ALA A 12 7.42 6.06 -22.82
CA ALA A 12 8.30 5.18 -23.58
C ALA A 12 9.52 4.78 -22.74
N VAL A 13 9.65 3.48 -22.45
CA VAL A 13 10.74 2.91 -21.61
C VAL A 13 12.12 3.32 -22.12
N LYS A 14 12.33 3.38 -23.45
CA LYS A 14 13.60 3.76 -24.06
C LYS A 14 14.00 5.20 -23.72
N GLU A 15 13.03 6.13 -23.78
CA GLU A 15 13.25 7.53 -23.46
C GLU A 15 13.51 7.71 -21.97
N LEU A 16 12.72 7.04 -21.13
CA LEU A 16 12.93 6.99 -19.68
C LEU A 16 14.33 6.48 -19.33
N CYS A 17 14.75 5.36 -19.92
CA CYS A 17 16.08 4.79 -19.72
C CYS A 17 17.19 5.77 -20.12
N TRP A 18 17.02 6.50 -21.23
CA TRP A 18 17.96 7.54 -21.65
C TRP A 18 18.00 8.73 -20.68
N ARG A 19 16.83 9.30 -20.32
CA ARG A 19 16.72 10.44 -19.41
C ARG A 19 17.30 10.16 -18.03
N HIS A 20 17.15 8.94 -17.53
CA HIS A 20 17.60 8.54 -16.20
C HIS A 20 18.96 7.84 -16.18
N GLY A 21 19.61 7.64 -17.33
CA GLY A 21 20.90 6.95 -17.41
C GLY A 21 20.84 5.48 -16.99
N VAL A 22 19.70 4.83 -17.21
CA VAL A 22 19.44 3.43 -16.82
C VAL A 22 19.41 2.56 -18.06
N SER A 23 19.97 1.35 -18.00
CA SER A 23 19.83 0.41 -19.12
C SER A 23 18.42 -0.19 -19.17
N ASN A 24 17.94 -0.54 -20.37
CA ASN A 24 16.67 -1.26 -20.52
C ASN A 24 16.64 -2.56 -19.68
N ALA A 25 17.76 -3.28 -19.59
CA ALA A 25 17.86 -4.49 -18.78
C ALA A 25 17.64 -4.21 -17.29
N SER A 26 18.27 -3.15 -16.77
CA SER A 26 18.08 -2.71 -15.39
C SER A 26 16.62 -2.28 -15.11
N TYR A 27 15.97 -1.60 -16.05
CA TYR A 27 14.56 -1.27 -15.96
C TYR A 27 13.68 -2.51 -15.79
N TYR A 28 13.83 -3.52 -16.66
CA TYR A 28 13.01 -4.72 -16.58
C TYR A 28 13.27 -5.54 -15.31
N LEU A 29 14.52 -5.57 -14.82
CA LEU A 29 14.86 -6.16 -13.53
C LEU A 29 14.10 -5.47 -12.38
N TRP A 30 14.12 -4.14 -12.35
CA TRP A 30 13.40 -3.38 -11.33
C TRP A 30 11.89 -3.45 -11.49
N ARG A 31 11.37 -3.48 -12.71
CA ARG A 31 9.94 -3.71 -12.97
C ARG A 31 9.48 -5.07 -12.45
N ARG A 32 10.29 -6.12 -12.62
CA ARG A 32 9.98 -7.44 -12.06
C ARG A 32 9.99 -7.44 -10.53
N LYS A 33 10.95 -6.74 -9.91
CA LYS A 33 11.14 -6.74 -8.46
C LYS A 33 10.19 -5.78 -7.72
N PHE A 34 9.88 -4.64 -8.33
CA PHE A 34 9.20 -3.51 -7.69
C PHE A 34 7.98 -3.00 -8.47
N GLY A 35 7.74 -3.49 -9.68
CA GLY A 35 6.54 -3.15 -10.45
C GLY A 35 5.28 -3.67 -9.74
N GLY A 36 4.20 -2.90 -9.80
CA GLY A 36 2.94 -3.24 -9.12
C GLY A 36 2.91 -3.00 -7.60
N LEU A 37 4.06 -3.01 -6.90
CA LEU A 37 4.13 -2.75 -5.44
C LEU A 37 3.52 -1.39 -5.08
N GLY A 38 3.74 -0.37 -5.92
CA GLY A 38 3.26 0.98 -5.67
C GLY A 38 1.73 1.14 -5.66
N GLY A 39 0.98 0.20 -6.26
CA GLY A 39 -0.48 0.19 -6.27
C GLY A 39 -1.07 -0.89 -5.34
N SER A 40 -0.45 -2.08 -5.31
CA SER A 40 -0.91 -3.18 -4.44
C SER A 40 -0.71 -2.88 -2.96
N ASP A 41 0.42 -2.29 -2.59
CA ASP A 41 0.76 -2.06 -1.18
C ASP A 41 -0.03 -0.90 -0.61
N ALA A 42 -0.28 0.15 -1.40
CA ALA A 42 -1.16 1.25 -1.02
C ALA A 42 -2.62 0.78 -0.83
N LYS A 43 -3.10 -0.13 -1.70
CA LYS A 43 -4.41 -0.75 -1.54
C LYS A 43 -4.47 -1.63 -0.29
N ARG A 44 -3.44 -2.46 -0.07
CA ARG A 44 -3.34 -3.33 1.12
C ARG A 44 -3.28 -2.52 2.41
N LEU A 45 -2.52 -1.42 2.42
CA LEU A 45 -2.42 -0.51 3.56
C LEU A 45 -3.78 0.09 3.91
N ARG A 46 -4.52 0.63 2.92
CA ARG A 46 -5.87 1.17 3.15
C ARG A 46 -6.84 0.14 3.72
N VAL A 47 -6.79 -1.10 3.22
CA VAL A 47 -7.64 -2.19 3.73
C VAL A 47 -7.29 -2.50 5.19
N LEU A 48 -6.00 -2.59 5.52
CA LEU A 48 -5.55 -2.83 6.89
C LEU A 48 -5.91 -1.68 7.84
N GLU A 49 -5.83 -0.43 7.39
CA GLU A 49 -6.24 0.74 8.17
C GLU A 49 -7.74 0.72 8.47
N GLN A 50 -8.58 0.40 7.48
CA GLN A 50 -10.03 0.27 7.66
C GLN A 50 -10.38 -0.84 8.64
N GLU A 51 -9.75 -2.00 8.50
CA GLU A 51 -9.99 -3.13 9.41
C GLU A 51 -9.52 -2.80 10.83
N ASN A 52 -8.37 -2.14 10.98
CA ASN A 52 -7.89 -1.70 12.30
C ASN A 52 -8.86 -0.72 12.97
N ALA A 53 -9.43 0.22 12.21
CA ALA A 53 -10.43 1.15 12.72
C ALA A 53 -11.69 0.41 13.18
N ARG A 54 -12.19 -0.54 12.39
CA ARG A 54 -13.34 -1.39 12.75
C ARG A 54 -13.08 -2.19 14.03
N LEU A 55 -11.91 -2.83 14.13
CA LEU A 55 -11.53 -3.63 15.30
C LEU A 55 -11.42 -2.78 16.56
N LYS A 56 -10.87 -1.56 16.46
CA LYS A 56 -10.80 -0.62 17.59
C LYS A 56 -12.19 -0.19 18.07
N GLN A 57 -13.13 0.03 17.16
CA GLN A 57 -14.51 0.37 17.52
C GLN A 57 -15.18 -0.79 18.27
N LEU A 58 -15.10 -2.01 17.73
CA LEU A 58 -15.67 -3.20 18.37
C LEU A 58 -15.03 -3.47 19.74
N LEU A 59 -13.73 -3.24 19.88
CA LEU A 59 -13.04 -3.36 21.17
C LEU A 59 -13.55 -2.32 22.17
N ALA A 60 -13.76 -1.08 21.75
CA ALA A 60 -14.29 -0.04 22.62
C ALA A 60 -15.72 -0.35 23.09
N GLU A 61 -16.58 -0.85 22.18
CA GLU A 61 -17.94 -1.30 22.50
C GLU A 61 -17.92 -2.45 23.51
N ALA A 62 -17.11 -3.49 23.28
CA ALA A 62 -16.97 -4.62 24.20
C ALA A 62 -16.44 -4.22 25.58
N LEU A 63 -15.46 -3.31 25.65
CA LEU A 63 -14.95 -2.79 26.92
C LEU A 63 -16.01 -1.98 27.67
N LEU A 64 -16.86 -1.24 26.96
CA LEU A 64 -17.96 -0.51 27.57
C LEU A 64 -19.02 -1.45 28.14
N GLU A 65 -19.41 -2.49 27.40
CA GLU A 65 -20.32 -3.54 27.88
C GLU A 65 -19.77 -4.26 29.12
N GLN A 66 -18.47 -4.59 29.11
CA GLN A 66 -17.82 -5.20 30.25
C GLN A 66 -17.83 -4.28 31.48
N ALA A 67 -17.53 -2.99 31.30
CA ALA A 67 -17.54 -2.01 32.39
C ALA A 67 -18.95 -1.84 32.99
N VAL A 68 -19.98 -1.78 32.15
CA VAL A 68 -21.38 -1.73 32.59
C VAL A 68 -21.75 -3.01 33.36
N THR A 69 -21.38 -4.18 32.84
CA THR A 69 -21.68 -5.47 33.49
C THR A 69 -20.99 -5.58 34.86
N GLN A 70 -19.75 -5.09 34.99
CA GLN A 70 -19.03 -5.06 36.26
C GLN A 70 -19.58 -4.03 37.25
N ALA A 71 -20.19 -2.93 36.79
CA ALA A 71 -20.75 -1.91 37.67
C ALA A 71 -22.13 -2.27 38.26
N VAL A 72 -22.81 -3.28 37.69
CA VAL A 72 -24.15 -3.74 38.09
C VAL A 72 -24.08 -4.95 39.04
N LEU A 73 -22.89 -5.56 39.20
CA LEU A 73 -22.59 -6.63 40.16
C LEU A 73 -21.91 -6.05 41.42
#